data_AF-A0A7S1L046-F1
#
_entry.id   AF-A0A7S1L046-F1
#
_cell.length_a   1.000
_cell.length_b   1.000
_cell.length_c   1.000
_cell.angle_alpha   90.00
_cell.angle_beta   90.00
_cell.angle_gamma   90.00
#
_symmetry.space_group_name_H-M   'P 1'
#
loop_
_entity.id
_entity.type
_entity.pdbx_description
1 polymer ?
#
loop_
_entity_poly.entity_id
_entity_poly.type
_entity_poly.pdbx_seq_one_letter_code
_entity_poly.pdbx_strand_id
1 'polypeptide(L)'
;MRSFLREALLEHAAKTGYPLTEEDKRSVHVVMWAAVYLNDGGRHGYHVHQSSLSSCVFYAKAPPGKTPIMFVDPRGAPPTHDYEQHLGEHDFEPVAPFHHNYHFFAEAGDLVCFPSWLVHRVPSHFEEEPRVAFPANLQSNAAWDAWYRSATLP
;
A
#
# COMPACT_ATOMS: atom_id res chain seq x y z
N MET A 1 4.35 -18.06 -5.60
CA MET A 1 4.25 -16.67 -5.13
C MET A 1 3.82 -15.70 -6.22
N ARG A 2 4.58 -15.51 -7.32
CA ARG A 2 4.20 -14.55 -8.37
C ARG A 2 2.81 -14.78 -9.00
N SER A 3 2.47 -16.03 -9.32
CA SER A 3 1.13 -16.38 -9.86
C SER A 3 0.01 -16.07 -8.86
N PHE A 4 0.19 -16.49 -7.60
CA PHE A 4 -0.74 -16.20 -6.50
C PHE A 4 -0.97 -14.68 -6.32
N LEU A 5 0.08 -13.87 -6.26
CA LEU A 5 -0.05 -12.41 -6.14
C LEU A 5 -0.72 -11.80 -7.36
N ARG A 6 -0.43 -12.31 -8.56
CA ARG A 6 -1.10 -11.88 -9.80
C ARG A 6 -2.60 -12.11 -9.74
N GLU A 7 -3.02 -13.28 -9.31
CA GLU A 7 -4.44 -13.64 -9.20
C GLU A 7 -5.15 -12.73 -8.18
N ALA A 8 -4.56 -12.54 -7.00
CA ALA A 8 -5.13 -11.67 -5.98
C ALA A 8 -5.23 -10.20 -6.42
N LEU A 9 -4.22 -9.70 -7.14
CA LEU A 9 -4.22 -8.35 -7.70
C LEU A 9 -5.30 -8.17 -8.77
N LEU A 10 -5.47 -9.15 -9.67
CA LEU A 10 -6.51 -9.14 -10.68
C LEU A 10 -7.91 -9.22 -10.06
N GLU A 11 -8.07 -10.06 -9.03
CA GLU A 11 -9.32 -10.20 -8.29
C GLU A 11 -9.66 -8.89 -7.56
N HIS A 12 -8.70 -8.27 -6.88
CA HIS A 12 -8.89 -6.97 -6.25
C HIS A 12 -9.27 -5.91 -7.31
N ALA A 13 -8.54 -5.81 -8.41
CA ALA A 13 -8.85 -4.86 -9.49
C ALA A 13 -10.24 -5.08 -10.10
N ALA A 14 -10.72 -6.33 -10.19
CA ALA A 14 -12.08 -6.60 -10.63
C ALA A 14 -13.14 -6.16 -9.59
N LYS A 15 -12.83 -6.29 -8.29
CA LYS A 15 -13.71 -5.90 -7.18
C LYS A 15 -13.83 -4.39 -6.99
N THR A 16 -12.85 -3.60 -7.45
CA THR A 16 -12.93 -2.13 -7.35
C THR A 16 -13.93 -1.50 -8.31
N GLY A 17 -14.54 -2.27 -9.23
CA GLY A 17 -15.49 -1.76 -10.22
C GLY A 17 -14.83 -1.27 -11.52
N TYR A 18 -13.51 -1.41 -11.64
CA TYR A 18 -12.81 -1.15 -12.90
C TYR A 18 -13.25 -2.16 -13.97
N PRO A 19 -13.61 -1.71 -15.18
CA PRO A 19 -13.94 -2.61 -16.29
C PRO A 19 -12.66 -3.28 -16.82
N LEU A 20 -12.31 -4.43 -16.25
CA LEU A 20 -11.12 -5.22 -16.62
C LEU A 20 -11.43 -6.15 -17.80
N THR A 21 -11.06 -5.71 -19.01
CA THR A 21 -11.24 -6.54 -20.21
C THR A 21 -10.24 -7.71 -20.23
N GLU A 22 -10.52 -8.72 -21.05
CA GLU A 22 -9.56 -9.82 -21.25
C GLU A 22 -8.23 -9.34 -21.88
N GLU A 23 -8.25 -8.25 -22.64
CA GLU A 23 -7.02 -7.64 -23.16
C GLU A 23 -6.22 -6.94 -22.05
N ASP A 24 -6.88 -6.21 -21.15
CA ASP A 24 -6.23 -5.63 -19.97
C ASP A 24 -5.57 -6.73 -19.14
N LYS A 25 -6.31 -7.81 -18.84
CA LYS A 25 -5.80 -8.96 -18.07
C LYS A 25 -4.57 -9.60 -18.72
N ARG A 26 -4.43 -9.56 -20.05
CA ARG A 26 -3.27 -10.10 -20.76
C ARG A 26 -2.10 -9.11 -20.80
N SER A 27 -2.38 -7.82 -20.84
CA SER A 27 -1.37 -6.77 -21.03
C SER A 27 -0.75 -6.27 -19.73
N VAL A 28 -1.41 -6.45 -18.58
CA VAL A 28 -0.89 -6.03 -17.27
C VAL A 28 0.33 -6.83 -16.82
N HIS A 29 1.23 -6.12 -16.13
CA HIS A 29 2.47 -6.67 -15.59
C HIS A 29 2.43 -6.69 -14.05
N VAL A 30 2.95 -7.76 -13.46
CA VAL A 30 3.19 -7.81 -12.01
C VAL A 30 4.61 -7.39 -11.73
N VAL A 31 4.75 -6.30 -10.98
CA VAL A 31 6.03 -5.85 -10.41
C VAL A 31 6.02 -6.20 -8.94
N MET A 32 7.02 -6.93 -8.47
CA MET A 32 7.11 -7.35 -7.06
C MET A 32 8.53 -7.22 -6.55
N TRP A 33 8.67 -6.98 -5.24
CA TRP A 33 9.97 -6.86 -4.57
C TRP A 33 9.89 -7.43 -3.15
N ALA A 34 11.02 -7.49 -2.47
CA ALA A 34 11.11 -7.82 -1.05
C ALA A 34 11.35 -6.54 -0.25
N ALA A 35 10.60 -6.35 0.82
CA ALA A 35 10.80 -5.30 1.79
C ALA A 35 11.12 -5.96 3.15
N VAL A 36 12.38 -5.87 3.56
CA VAL A 36 12.89 -6.43 4.81
C VAL A 36 13.25 -5.28 5.73
N TYR A 37 12.59 -5.23 6.88
CA TYR A 37 12.81 -4.22 7.91
C TYR A 37 13.48 -4.92 9.10
N LEU A 38 14.59 -4.34 9.56
CA LEU A 38 15.38 -4.83 10.69
C LEU A 38 15.26 -3.83 11.85
N ASN A 39 15.88 -4.13 12.99
CA ASN A 39 15.98 -3.19 14.11
C ASN A 39 16.99 -2.05 13.82
N ASP A 40 16.72 -1.28 12.76
CA ASP A 40 17.58 -0.20 12.26
C ASP A 40 16.79 1.08 11.95
N GLY A 41 15.48 1.10 12.21
CA GLY A 41 14.61 2.22 11.91
C GLY A 41 14.16 2.28 10.44
N GLY A 42 14.34 1.20 9.67
CA GLY A 42 13.84 1.11 8.30
C GLY A 42 12.37 1.50 8.19
N ARG A 43 12.03 2.31 7.19
CA ARG A 43 10.67 2.85 6.97
C ARG A 43 10.39 3.08 5.49
N HIS A 44 9.14 3.37 5.15
CA HIS A 44 8.75 3.94 3.86
C HIS A 44 7.78 5.09 4.13
N GLY A 45 8.12 6.32 3.71
CA GLY A 45 7.28 7.50 3.93
C GLY A 45 5.96 7.46 3.15
N TYR A 46 5.15 8.49 3.26
CA TYR A 46 3.88 8.60 2.53
C TYR A 46 4.09 8.54 1.01
N HIS A 47 3.39 7.64 0.34
CA HIS A 47 3.45 7.48 -1.12
C HIS A 47 2.21 6.80 -1.68
N VAL A 48 2.16 6.72 -3.01
CA VAL A 48 1.20 5.97 -3.82
C VAL A 48 1.96 5.20 -4.90
N HIS A 49 1.31 4.22 -5.52
CA HIS A 49 1.89 3.47 -6.64
C HIS A 49 1.28 3.93 -7.96
N GLN A 50 1.98 4.83 -8.64
CA GLN A 50 1.57 5.34 -9.95
C GLN A 50 1.49 4.21 -10.99
N SER A 51 0.69 4.41 -12.05
CA SER A 51 0.54 3.47 -13.17
C SER A 51 0.03 2.06 -12.81
N SER A 52 -0.47 1.88 -11.58
CA SER A 52 -0.88 0.58 -11.04
C SER A 52 -2.38 0.53 -10.78
N LEU A 53 -3.06 -0.53 -11.20
CA LEU A 53 -4.50 -0.74 -11.00
C LEU A 53 -4.82 -1.24 -9.58
N SER A 54 -3.94 -2.07 -9.04
CA SER A 54 -4.03 -2.61 -7.68
C SER A 54 -2.63 -2.81 -7.11
N SER A 55 -2.51 -2.69 -5.80
CA SER A 55 -1.33 -3.03 -5.02
C SER A 55 -1.69 -4.07 -3.98
N CYS A 56 -0.74 -4.91 -3.61
CA CYS A 56 -0.87 -5.80 -2.48
C CYS A 56 0.44 -6.00 -1.74
N VAL A 57 0.35 -6.49 -0.50
CA VAL A 57 1.52 -6.86 0.31
C VAL A 57 1.23 -8.21 0.96
N PHE A 58 2.08 -9.20 0.67
CA PHE A 58 2.09 -10.47 1.37
C PHE A 58 3.11 -10.45 2.52
N TYR A 59 2.70 -10.84 3.72
CA TYR A 59 3.53 -10.82 4.91
C TYR A 59 4.09 -12.20 5.20
N ALA A 60 5.36 -12.43 4.87
CA ALA A 60 6.02 -13.69 5.20
C ALA A 60 6.46 -13.74 6.68
N LYS A 61 6.80 -12.59 7.25
CA LYS A 61 7.04 -12.42 8.68
C LYS A 61 6.58 -11.04 9.12
N ALA A 62 5.77 -10.99 10.17
CA ALA A 62 5.29 -9.74 10.77
C ALA A 62 5.21 -9.93 12.28
N PRO A 63 6.01 -9.20 13.08
CA PRO A 63 5.86 -9.22 14.53
C PRO A 63 4.48 -8.70 14.92
N PRO A 64 3.64 -9.49 15.62
CA PRO A 64 2.26 -9.12 15.91
C PRO A 64 2.15 -7.80 16.66
N GLY A 65 1.29 -6.90 16.17
CA GLY A 65 0.99 -5.63 16.85
C GLY A 65 2.12 -4.59 16.85
N LYS A 66 3.18 -4.76 16.05
CA LYS A 66 4.33 -3.86 16.06
C LYS A 66 4.34 -2.82 14.95
N THR A 67 4.64 -3.23 13.72
CA THR A 67 4.84 -2.31 12.59
C THR A 67 3.74 -2.48 11.54
N PRO A 68 2.74 -1.59 11.54
CA PRO A 68 1.61 -1.69 10.63
C PRO A 68 1.98 -1.21 9.22
N ILE A 69 1.11 -1.51 8.26
CA ILE A 69 0.92 -0.62 7.11
C ILE A 69 -0.15 0.41 7.48
N MET A 70 0.11 1.68 7.18
CA MET A 70 -0.81 2.76 7.47
C MET A 70 -1.41 3.32 6.20
N PHE A 71 -2.73 3.54 6.20
CA PHE A 71 -3.47 4.15 5.11
C PHE A 71 -4.09 5.47 5.58
N VAL A 72 -4.01 6.49 4.73
CA VAL A 72 -4.57 7.82 5.00
C VAL A 72 -5.97 7.91 4.40
N ASP A 73 -6.90 8.56 5.11
CA ASP A 73 -8.23 8.85 4.56
C ASP A 73 -8.11 9.72 3.29
N PRO A 74 -8.50 9.21 2.11
CA PRO A 74 -8.28 9.90 0.85
C PRO A 74 -9.18 11.12 0.64
N ARG A 75 -10.16 11.36 1.52
CA ARG A 75 -11.02 12.55 1.50
C ARG A 75 -10.32 13.75 2.14
N GLY A 76 -9.27 13.51 2.94
CA GLY A 76 -8.47 14.53 3.57
C GLY A 76 -7.46 15.16 2.61
N ALA A 77 -6.79 16.20 3.07
CA ALA A 77 -5.63 16.73 2.36
C ALA A 77 -4.50 15.68 2.38
N PRO A 78 -3.77 15.49 1.27
CA PRO A 78 -2.62 14.59 1.26
C PRO A 78 -1.56 15.11 2.26
N PRO A 79 -0.81 14.21 2.92
CA PRO A 79 0.27 14.61 3.82
C PRO A 79 1.28 15.50 3.08
N THR A 80 1.56 16.68 3.63
CA THR A 80 2.55 17.62 3.08
C THR A 80 3.97 17.32 3.57
N HIS A 81 4.08 16.54 4.65
CA HIS A 81 5.35 16.10 5.23
C HIS A 81 5.16 14.81 6.04
N ASP A 82 6.25 14.05 6.21
CA ASP A 82 6.32 12.89 7.09
C ASP A 82 6.90 13.30 8.45
N TYR A 83 6.14 14.10 9.22
CA TYR A 83 6.64 14.72 10.46
C TYR A 83 7.05 13.70 11.54
N GLU A 84 6.48 12.50 11.50
CA GLU A 84 6.84 11.40 12.39
C GLU A 84 8.26 10.84 12.19
N GLN A 85 8.99 11.30 11.17
CA GLN A 85 10.41 11.04 11.04
C GLN A 85 11.27 11.78 12.07
N HIS A 86 10.70 12.75 12.78
CA HIS A 86 11.38 13.57 13.77
C HIS A 86 11.04 13.10 15.19
N LEU A 87 12.02 13.13 16.09
CA LEU A 87 11.80 12.80 17.50
C LEU A 87 10.98 13.90 18.18
N GLY A 88 9.78 13.55 18.64
CA GLY A 88 8.83 14.46 19.30
C GLY A 88 7.44 14.36 18.67
N GLU A 89 6.39 14.49 19.47
CA GLU A 89 5.04 14.57 18.91
C GLU A 89 4.89 15.89 18.16
N HIS A 90 4.88 15.79 16.83
CA HIS A 90 4.61 16.90 15.92
C HIS A 90 3.30 16.71 15.16
N ASP A 91 2.48 15.75 15.58
CA ASP A 91 1.05 15.67 15.26
C ASP A 91 0.33 16.79 16.03
N PHE A 92 0.78 18.03 15.81
CA PHE A 92 -0.08 19.16 16.00
C PHE A 92 -1.13 19.02 14.92
N GLU A 93 -2.31 18.56 15.33
CA GLU A 93 -3.57 19.16 14.93
C GLU A 93 -3.50 19.86 13.56
N PRO A 94 -4.25 19.31 12.61
CA PRO A 94 -5.67 19.57 12.80
C PRO A 94 -6.49 18.28 12.99
N VAL A 95 -7.50 18.35 13.88
CA VAL A 95 -8.78 17.65 13.83
C VAL A 95 -9.55 18.10 12.58
N ALA A 96 -8.88 18.21 11.44
CA ALA A 96 -9.51 18.47 10.18
C ALA A 96 -10.42 17.28 9.86
N PRO A 97 -11.59 17.49 9.24
CA PRO A 97 -12.34 16.38 8.68
C PRO A 97 -11.41 15.49 7.84
N PHE A 98 -11.51 14.17 8.03
CA PHE A 98 -10.74 13.17 7.26
C PHE A 98 -9.22 13.14 7.55
N HIS A 99 -8.78 13.46 8.77
CA HIS A 99 -7.38 13.29 9.22
C HIS A 99 -7.06 11.87 9.75
N HIS A 100 -8.05 10.96 9.80
CA HIS A 100 -7.88 9.66 10.43
C HIS A 100 -7.03 8.71 9.57
N ASN A 101 -6.07 8.05 10.22
CA ASN A 101 -5.27 7.00 9.61
C ASN A 101 -5.79 5.62 10.03
N TYR A 102 -5.89 4.70 9.06
CA TYR A 102 -6.16 3.30 9.33
C TYR A 102 -4.85 2.53 9.46
N HIS A 103 -4.68 1.81 10.56
CA HIS A 103 -3.50 1.01 10.86
C HIS A 103 -3.85 -0.47 10.73
N PHE A 104 -3.19 -1.18 9.82
CA PHE A 104 -3.32 -2.62 9.69
C PHE A 104 -2.07 -3.32 10.23
N PHE A 105 -2.22 -4.02 11.34
CA PHE A 105 -1.19 -4.84 11.95
C PHE A 105 -1.28 -6.26 11.41
N ALA A 106 -0.50 -6.55 10.38
CA ALA A 106 -0.50 -7.85 9.72
C ALA A 106 0.11 -8.95 10.59
N GLU A 107 -0.39 -10.16 10.40
CA GLU A 107 0.22 -11.41 10.87
C GLU A 107 0.96 -12.12 9.73
N ALA A 108 1.81 -13.09 10.07
CA ALA A 108 2.47 -13.92 9.07
C ALA A 108 1.42 -14.73 8.29
N GLY A 109 1.46 -14.64 6.96
CA GLY A 109 0.50 -15.25 6.05
C GLY A 109 -0.55 -14.28 5.50
N ASP A 110 -0.70 -13.09 6.09
CA ASP A 110 -1.66 -12.11 5.60
C ASP A 110 -1.32 -11.62 4.19
N LEU A 111 -2.37 -11.41 3.41
CA LEU A 111 -2.33 -10.71 2.12
C LEU A 111 -3.27 -9.51 2.18
N VAL A 112 -2.71 -8.31 2.07
CA VAL A 112 -3.47 -7.07 2.07
C VAL A 112 -3.45 -6.49 0.66
N CYS A 113 -4.60 -6.43 0.00
CA CYS A 113 -4.78 -5.77 -1.29
C CYS A 113 -5.50 -4.42 -1.10
N PHE A 114 -5.09 -3.40 -1.85
CA PHE A 114 -5.65 -2.05 -1.77
C PHE A 114 -5.55 -1.32 -3.11
N PRO A 115 -6.35 -0.25 -3.32
CA PRO A 115 -6.23 0.61 -4.49
C PRO A 115 -4.87 1.30 -4.52
N SER A 116 -4.17 1.26 -5.65
CA SER A 116 -2.79 1.78 -5.75
C SER A 116 -2.67 3.29 -5.51
N TRP A 117 -3.78 4.02 -5.66
CA TRP A 117 -3.88 5.45 -5.40
C TRP A 117 -4.06 5.79 -3.91
N LEU A 118 -4.37 4.79 -3.07
CA LEU A 118 -4.57 5.01 -1.64
C LEU A 118 -3.23 5.36 -1.00
N VAL A 119 -3.13 6.56 -0.44
CA VAL A 119 -1.93 7.04 0.22
C VAL A 119 -1.63 6.14 1.42
N HIS A 120 -0.40 5.65 1.48
CA HIS A 120 0.04 4.76 2.54
C HIS A 120 1.49 4.95 2.89
N ARG A 121 1.88 4.39 4.03
CA ARG A 121 3.27 4.36 4.51
C ARG A 121 3.53 3.15 5.40
N VAL A 122 4.81 2.92 5.69
CA VAL A 122 5.28 1.96 6.70
C VAL A 122 6.11 2.75 7.72
N PRO A 123 5.66 2.89 8.97
CA PRO A 123 6.42 3.54 10.03
C PRO A 123 7.78 2.88 10.28
N SER A 124 8.64 3.60 11.01
CA SER A 124 9.95 3.08 11.41
C SER A 124 9.83 1.78 12.21
N HIS A 125 10.66 0.81 11.84
CA HIS A 125 10.73 -0.49 12.51
C HIS A 125 11.94 -0.55 13.46
N PHE A 126 11.69 -0.77 14.75
CA PHE A 126 12.71 -0.88 15.80
C PHE A 126 12.58 -2.18 16.62
N GLU A 127 11.89 -3.18 16.05
CA GLU A 127 11.68 -4.45 16.74
C GLU A 127 12.84 -5.40 16.49
N GLU A 128 13.18 -6.23 17.47
CA GLU A 128 14.21 -7.25 17.34
C GLU A 128 13.88 -8.26 16.23
N GLU A 129 12.60 -8.60 16.09
CA GLU A 129 12.14 -9.51 15.05
C GLU A 129 11.94 -8.79 13.72
N PRO A 130 12.55 -9.25 12.62
CA PRO A 130 12.40 -8.58 11.34
C PRO A 130 10.98 -8.71 10.78
N ARG A 131 10.50 -7.64 10.14
CA ARG A 131 9.32 -7.65 9.27
C ARG A 131 9.74 -7.93 7.83
N VAL A 132 9.27 -9.03 7.27
CA VAL A 132 9.57 -9.48 5.91
C VAL A 132 8.28 -9.50 5.10
N ALA A 133 8.19 -8.61 4.12
CA ALA A 133 7.03 -8.44 3.27
C ALA A 133 7.40 -8.54 1.79
N PHE A 134 6.44 -8.97 0.98
CA PHE A 134 6.54 -9.03 -0.48
C PHE A 134 5.44 -8.17 -1.10
N PRO A 135 5.69 -6.87 -1.31
CA PRO A 135 4.78 -6.02 -2.05
C PRO A 135 4.74 -6.38 -3.54
N ALA A 136 3.58 -6.18 -4.16
CA ALA A 136 3.40 -6.34 -5.58
C ALA A 136 2.37 -5.36 -6.15
N ASN A 137 2.58 -4.94 -7.39
CA ASN A 137 1.73 -4.02 -8.13
C ASN A 137 1.25 -4.66 -9.43
N LEU A 138 0.00 -4.40 -9.78
CA LEU A 138 -0.57 -4.69 -11.09
C LEU A 138 -0.44 -3.46 -11.98
N GLN A 139 0.66 -3.35 -12.71
CA GLN A 139 0.92 -2.23 -13.60
C GLN A 139 0.23 -2.41 -14.94
N SER A 140 -0.41 -1.34 -15.42
CA SER A 140 -0.94 -1.29 -16.79
C SER A 140 0.10 -0.70 -17.75
N ASN A 141 -0.03 -1.00 -19.03
CA ASN A 141 0.84 -0.42 -20.07
C ASN A 141 0.53 1.05 -20.37
N ALA A 142 -0.60 1.59 -19.87
CA ALA A 142 -0.99 2.97 -20.03
C ALA A 142 -0.98 3.68 -18.66
N ALA A 143 0.15 4.28 -18.29
CA ALA A 143 0.36 4.92 -16.98
C ALA A 143 -0.76 5.88 -16.53
N TRP A 144 -1.28 6.71 -17.46
CA TRP A 144 -2.35 7.67 -17.21
C TRP A 144 -3.70 7.00 -16.93
N ASP A 145 -3.86 5.78 -17.43
CA ASP A 145 -5.09 5.02 -17.46
C ASP A 145 -5.40 4.40 -16.10
N ALA A 146 -4.40 3.81 -15.44
CA ALA A 146 -4.63 3.07 -14.21
C ALA A 146 -5.08 3.95 -13.05
N TRP A 147 -4.45 5.12 -12.85
CA TRP A 147 -4.85 6.04 -11.78
C TRP A 147 -6.21 6.67 -12.07
N TYR A 148 -6.38 7.26 -13.26
CA TYR A 148 -7.64 7.89 -13.65
C TYR A 148 -8.81 6.91 -13.54
N ARG A 149 -8.66 5.70 -14.11
CA ARG A 149 -9.75 4.71 -14.11
C ARG A 149 -10.02 4.04 -12.77
N SER A 150 -9.10 4.08 -11.80
CA SER A 150 -9.35 3.49 -10.48
C SER A 150 -9.73 4.51 -9.42
N ALA A 151 -9.37 5.78 -9.59
CA ALA A 151 -9.67 6.87 -8.66
C ALA A 151 -10.92 7.67 -9.04
N THR A 152 -11.38 7.61 -10.28
CA THR A 152 -12.57 8.36 -10.76
C THR A 152 -13.81 7.49 -10.99
N LEU A 153 -13.81 6.26 -10.48
CA LEU A 153 -15.00 5.41 -10.52
C LEU A 153 -16.13 6.06 -9.69
N PRO A 154 -17.38 6.07 -10.21
CA PRO A 154 -18.52 6.65 -9.51
C PRO A 154 -18.89 5.92 -8.22
#